data_AF-A0A0G1NV22-F1
#
_entry.id   AF-A0A0G1NV22-F1
#
_cell.length_a   1.000
_cell.length_b   1.000
_cell.length_c   1.000
_cell.angle_alpha   90.00
_cell.angle_beta   90.00
_cell.angle_gamma   90.00
#
_symmetry.space_group_name_H-M   'P 1'
#
loop_
_entity.id
_entity.type
_entity.pdbx_description
1 polymer ?
#
loop_
_entity_poly.entity_id
_entity_poly.type
_entity_poly.pdbx_seq_one_letter_code
_entity_poly.pdbx_strand_id
1 'polypeptide(L)'
;MENGFLTIVTKYGFYKDKLNDNTNRLTVESVFGNLLGSRVKLRALTEEESGIKVPERRSSNVPSFGQKAEPQTEKKGSSLLSDAASVLGGKIVE
;
A
#
# COMPACT_ATOMS: atom_id res chain seq x y z
N MET A 1 -26.37 -8.31 -22.38
CA MET A 1 -25.48 -8.68 -21.26
C MET A 1 -25.79 -7.74 -20.12
N GLU A 2 -26.24 -8.28 -19.00
CA GLU A 2 -26.55 -7.52 -17.80
C GLU A 2 -25.25 -6.92 -17.25
N ASN A 3 -25.24 -5.61 -17.01
CA ASN A 3 -24.04 -4.93 -16.50
C ASN A 3 -23.73 -5.46 -15.09
N GLY A 4 -22.60 -6.15 -14.93
CA GLY A 4 -22.16 -6.62 -13.62
C GLY A 4 -21.69 -5.45 -12.76
N PHE A 5 -22.13 -5.38 -11.50
CA PHE A 5 -21.63 -4.40 -10.55
C PHE A 5 -20.49 -5.02 -9.73
N LEU A 6 -19.30 -4.43 -9.82
CA LEU A 6 -18.18 -4.71 -8.93
C LEU A 6 -18.32 -3.81 -7.70
N THR A 7 -18.71 -4.38 -6.57
CA THR A 7 -18.84 -3.64 -5.31
C THR A 7 -17.57 -3.78 -4.48
N ILE A 8 -16.92 -2.66 -4.17
CA ILE A 8 -15.74 -2.61 -3.29
C ILE A 8 -16.12 -1.91 -2.00
N VAL A 9 -16.01 -2.63 -0.88
CA VAL A 9 -16.23 -2.08 0.46
C VAL A 9 -14.90 -1.63 1.05
N THR A 10 -14.89 -0.42 1.60
CA THR A 10 -13.70 0.20 2.19
C THR A 10 -13.95 0.60 3.63
N LYS A 11 -12.90 0.51 4.46
CA LYS A 11 -12.96 0.88 5.88
C LYS A 11 -13.15 2.38 6.11
N TYR A 12 -12.60 3.22 5.22
CA TYR A 12 -12.62 4.67 5.38
C TYR A 12 -13.16 5.36 4.13
N GLY A 13 -13.95 6.43 4.34
CA GLY A 13 -14.54 7.23 3.25
C GLY A 13 -13.52 7.79 2.26
N PHE A 14 -12.32 8.16 2.73
CA PHE A 14 -11.24 8.63 1.86
C PHE A 14 -10.90 7.65 0.73
N TYR A 15 -10.90 6.34 1.01
CA TYR A 15 -10.62 5.32 -0.01
C TYR A 15 -11.77 5.17 -0.99
N LYS A 16 -13.02 5.28 -0.52
CA LYS A 16 -14.19 5.37 -1.39
C LYS A 16 -14.09 6.57 -2.33
N ASP A 17 -13.72 7.74 -1.84
CA ASP A 17 -13.57 8.95 -2.65
C ASP A 17 -12.47 8.78 -3.71
N LYS A 18 -11.33 8.18 -3.33
CA LYS A 18 -10.25 7.86 -4.27
C LYS A 18 -10.67 6.85 -5.34
N LEU A 19 -11.45 5.83 -4.99
CA LEU A 19 -11.98 4.86 -5.95
C LEU A 19 -13.03 5.46 -6.89
N ASN A 20 -13.78 6.45 -6.41
CA ASN A 20 -14.80 7.17 -7.19
C ASN A 20 -14.20 8.27 -8.10
N ASP A 21 -12.94 8.63 -7.92
CA ASP A 21 -12.21 9.49 -8.85
C ASP A 21 -12.30 8.89 -10.26
N ASN A 22 -12.64 9.71 -11.25
CA ASN A 22 -13.03 9.24 -12.58
C ASN A 22 -11.90 8.43 -13.24
N THR A 23 -10.66 8.87 -13.06
CA THR A 23 -9.47 8.18 -13.57
C THR A 23 -9.29 6.80 -12.93
N ASN A 24 -9.44 6.71 -11.61
CA ASN A 24 -9.27 5.46 -10.88
C ASN A 24 -10.42 4.51 -11.17
N ARG A 25 -11.66 5.01 -11.20
CA ARG A 25 -12.85 4.24 -11.55
C ARG A 25 -12.71 3.59 -12.92
N LEU A 26 -12.34 4.36 -13.96
CA LEU A 26 -12.17 3.85 -15.31
C LEU A 26 -11.06 2.80 -15.39
N THR A 27 -9.97 3.02 -14.66
CA THR A 27 -8.86 2.06 -14.57
C THR A 27 -9.32 0.75 -13.96
N VAL A 28 -10.04 0.79 -12.84
CA VAL A 28 -10.57 -0.40 -12.18
C VAL A 28 -11.58 -1.12 -13.08
N GLU A 29 -12.54 -0.40 -13.66
CA GLU A 29 -13.54 -0.99 -14.56
C GLU A 29 -12.90 -1.64 -15.80
N SER A 30 -11.89 -1.01 -16.40
CA SER A 30 -11.18 -1.58 -17.56
C SER A 30 -10.36 -2.81 -17.20
N VAL A 31 -9.62 -2.78 -16.09
CA VAL A 31 -8.82 -3.92 -15.62
C VAL A 31 -9.70 -5.11 -15.30
N PHE A 32 -10.76 -4.90 -14.49
CA PHE A 32 -11.68 -5.98 -14.15
C PHE A 32 -12.52 -6.40 -15.35
N GLY A 33 -12.84 -5.48 -16.26
CA GLY A 33 -13.56 -5.82 -17.47
C GLY A 33 -12.75 -6.69 -18.43
N ASN A 34 -11.45 -6.41 -18.55
CA ASN A 34 -10.51 -7.25 -19.30
C ASN A 34 -10.30 -8.60 -18.63
N LEU A 35 -10.18 -8.63 -17.29
CA LEU A 35 -9.97 -9.86 -16.53
C LEU A 35 -11.18 -10.80 -16.58
N LEU A 36 -12.40 -10.25 -16.47
CA LEU A 36 -13.65 -11.00 -16.44
C LEU A 36 -14.24 -11.21 -17.83
N GLY A 37 -13.68 -10.59 -18.87
CA GLY A 37 -14.22 -10.61 -20.24
C GLY A 37 -15.61 -9.99 -20.36
N SER A 38 -16.00 -9.09 -19.45
CA SER A 38 -17.35 -8.52 -19.36
C SER A 38 -17.32 -7.05 -18.97
N ARG A 39 -18.36 -6.29 -19.34
CA ARG A 39 -18.48 -4.88 -18.92
C ARG A 39 -18.94 -4.82 -17.46
N VAL A 40 -18.04 -4.40 -16.59
CA VAL A 40 -18.30 -4.20 -15.16
C VAL A 40 -18.35 -2.72 -14.81
N LYS A 41 -19.22 -2.36 -13.86
CA LYS A 41 -19.31 -1.02 -13.28
C LYS A 41 -18.87 -1.05 -11.83
N LEU A 42 -18.04 -0.09 -11.41
CA LEU A 42 -17.55 -0.01 -10.04
C LEU A 42 -18.57 0.69 -9.12
N ARG A 43 -18.80 0.12 -7.94
CA ARG A 43 -19.55 0.73 -6.85
C ARG A 43 -18.71 0.68 -5.57
N ALA A 44 -18.18 1.82 -5.15
CA ALA A 44 -17.45 1.92 -3.89
C ALA A 44 -18.40 2.26 -2.73
N LEU A 45 -18.34 1.48 -1.65
CA LEU A 45 -19.12 1.64 -0.43
C LEU A 45 -18.21 1.69 0.79
N THR A 46 -18.67 2.28 1.89
CA THR A 46 -18.02 2.16 3.20
C THR A 46 -18.54 0.95 3.98
N GLU A 47 -17.85 0.58 5.06
CA GLU A 47 -18.34 -0.41 6.03
C GLU A 47 -19.70 -0.01 6.60
N GLU A 48 -19.88 1.28 6.92
CA GLU A 48 -21.14 1.83 7.44
C GLU A 48 -22.29 1.66 6.44
N GLU A 49 -22.03 1.87 5.15
CA GLU A 49 -23.04 1.76 4.09
C GLU A 49 -23.38 0.33 3.69
N SER A 50 -22.44 -0.61 3.88
CA SER A 50 -22.59 -2.00 3.45
C SER A 50 -22.95 -2.96 4.58
N GLY A 51 -22.71 -2.58 5.84
CA GLY A 51 -22.81 -3.47 7.01
C GLY A 51 -21.74 -4.55 7.05
N ILE A 52 -20.80 -4.58 6.09
CA ILE A 52 -19.71 -5.56 6.02
C ILE A 52 -18.50 -5.01 6.74
N LYS A 53 -18.03 -5.70 7.79
CA LYS A 53 -16.77 -5.37 8.46
C LYS A 53 -15.59 -5.83 7.60
N VAL A 54 -14.70 -4.93 7.19
CA VAL A 54 -13.47 -5.32 6.49
C VAL A 54 -12.49 -5.82 7.56
N PRO A 55 -12.04 -7.08 7.49
CA PRO A 55 -11.05 -7.57 8.44
C PRO A 55 -9.76 -6.76 8.31
N GLU A 56 -9.18 -6.33 9.43
CA GLU A 56 -7.87 -5.69 9.46
C GLU A 56 -6.76 -6.71 9.13
N ARG A 57 -6.71 -7.19 7.89
CA ARG A 57 -5.50 -7.80 7.35
C ARG A 57 -4.63 -6.68 6.83
N ARG A 58 -3.95 -5.98 7.74
CA ARG A 58 -2.88 -5.05 7.36
C ARG A 58 -1.78 -5.90 6.73
N SER A 59 -1.49 -5.66 5.47
CA SER A 59 -0.27 -6.18 4.86
C SER A 59 0.92 -5.64 5.66
N SER A 60 1.88 -6.50 6.00
CA SER A 60 3.10 -6.15 6.74
C SER A 60 3.91 -5.03 6.09
N ASN A 61 3.63 -4.71 4.82
CA ASN A 61 4.37 -3.75 4.02
C ASN A 61 3.68 -2.38 3.89
N VAL A 62 2.55 -2.13 4.57
CA VAL A 62 1.92 -0.80 4.57
C VAL A 62 2.45 -0.01 5.75
N PRO A 63 3.21 1.09 5.53
CA PRO A 63 3.71 1.89 6.64
C PRO A 63 2.54 2.51 7.42
N SER A 64 2.48 2.23 8.72
CA SER A 64 1.45 2.77 9.61
C SER A 64 1.75 4.25 9.87
N PHE A 65 0.97 5.16 9.32
CA PHE A 65 1.01 6.56 9.74
C PHE A 65 0.58 6.65 11.21
N GLY A 66 1.47 7.11 12.09
CA GLY A 66 1.18 7.41 13.50
C GLY A 66 1.71 6.42 14.55
N GLN A 67 2.45 5.36 14.18
CA GLN A 67 3.23 4.62 15.17
C GLN A 67 4.55 5.36 15.44
N LYS A 68 4.82 5.68 16.71
CA LYS A 68 6.15 6.13 17.15
C LYS A 68 7.16 5.09 16.68
N ALA A 69 8.19 5.54 15.96
CA ALA A 69 9.30 4.70 15.59
C ALA A 69 9.81 3.98 16.84
N GLU A 70 9.78 2.65 16.82
CA GLU A 70 10.57 1.86 17.76
C GLU A 70 12.03 2.32 17.63
N PRO A 71 12.76 2.50 18.74
CA PRO A 71 14.12 3.01 18.68
C PRO A 71 14.96 2.05 17.86
N GLN A 72 15.34 2.49 16.65
CA GLN A 72 16.35 1.81 15.87
C GLN A 72 17.60 1.77 16.75
N THR A 73 17.98 0.57 17.20
CA THR A 73 19.28 0.32 17.80
C THR A 73 20.34 0.98 16.95
N GLU A 74 21.06 1.91 17.57
CA GLU A 74 22.15 2.69 17.00
C GLU A 74 23.05 1.80 16.13
N LYS A 75 22.96 1.96 14.82
CA LYS A 75 24.03 1.49 13.93
C LYS A 75 25.23 2.38 14.19
N LYS A 76 26.17 1.90 15.00
CA LYS A 76 27.49 2.48 15.24
C LYS A 76 28.05 3.02 13.92
N GLY A 77 28.17 4.34 13.83
CA GLY A 77 28.72 5.05 12.68
C GLY A 77 30.24 4.94 12.64
N SER A 78 30.77 3.80 12.18
CA SER A 78 32.22 3.61 12.07
C SER A 78 32.74 3.18 10.70
N SER A 79 31.90 2.96 9.69
CA SER A 79 32.34 2.20 8.50
C SER A 79 32.42 2.96 7.19
N LEU A 80 32.85 4.23 7.20
CA LEU A 80 33.37 4.86 5.96
C LEU A 80 34.89 4.92 5.97
N LEU A 81 35.48 5.23 7.13
CA LEU A 81 36.92 5.27 7.30
C LEU A 81 37.54 3.87 7.29
N SER A 82 36.89 2.88 7.92
CA SER A 82 37.36 1.49 7.84
C SER A 82 37.21 0.90 6.44
N ASP A 83 36.14 1.26 5.73
CA ASP A 83 35.90 0.81 4.36
C ASP A 83 36.93 1.41 3.41
N ALA A 84 37.21 2.72 3.52
CA ALA A 84 38.27 3.39 2.77
C ALA A 84 39.67 2.83 3.10
N ALA A 85 39.97 2.58 4.38
CA ALA A 85 41.25 1.99 4.80
C ALA A 85 41.44 0.59 4.22
N SER A 86 40.39 -0.24 4.23
CA SER A 86 40.43 -1.61 3.68
C SER A 86 40.65 -1.61 2.17
N VAL A 87 40.01 -0.68 1.44
CA VAL A 87 40.20 -0.52 -0.01
C VAL A 87 41.65 -0.13 -0.34
N LEU A 88 42.29 0.66 0.51
CA LEU A 88 43.68 1.08 0.36
C LEU A 88 44.69 0.07 0.94
N GLY A 89 44.23 -1.12 1.37
CA GLY A 89 45.09 -2.18 1.93
C GLY A 89 45.62 -1.88 3.35
N GLY A 90 45.08 -0.86 4.01
CA GLY A 90 45.43 -0.47 5.36
C GLY A 90 44.46 -1.04 6.40
N LYS A 91 44.97 -1.36 7.59
CA LYS A 91 44.16 -1.75 8.74
C LYS A 91 44.26 -0.66 9.81
N ILE A 92 43.12 -0.13 10.25
CA ILE A 92 43.08 0.78 11.40
C ILE A 92 43.28 -0.07 12.65
N VAL A 93 44.34 0.23 13.41
CA VAL A 93 44.60 -0.35 14.74
C VAL A 93 44.24 0.72 15.76
N GLU A 94 43.40 0.38 16.73
CA GLU A 94 43.03 1.29 17.83
C GLU A 94 44.07 1.24 18.95
#